data_AF-A0A553ZXA8-F1
#
_entry.id   AF-A0A553ZXA8-F1
#
_cell.length_a   1.000
_cell.length_b   1.000
_cell.length_c   1.000
_cell.angle_alpha   90.00
_cell.angle_beta   90.00
_cell.angle_gamma   90.00
#
_symmetry.space_group_name_H-M   'P 1'
#
loop_
_entity.id
_entity.type
_entity.pdbx_description
1 polymer ?
#
loop_
_entity_poly.entity_id
_entity_poly.type
_entity_poly.pdbx_seq_one_letter_code
_entity_poly.pdbx_strand_id
1 'polypeptide(L)'
;MKKIRILSILAFVILAFTFFALLVSVFTIENNETVRAGLVDLYEQDPKVQRDIMAGTDSATIDEFVDESIQIFKSVSIILAVMTFVLLLIIGIGLFLQRRSPKTSGILYVVTGVITLLSVILPVLLIPAGVMSFRQAKNQSQKFNG
;
A
#
# COMPACT_ATOMS: atom_id res chain seq x y z
N MET A 1 -1.93 -19.90 -18.30
CA MET A 1 -2.17 -18.48 -18.67
C MET A 1 -3.36 -17.86 -17.92
N LYS A 2 -4.61 -18.33 -18.09
CA LYS A 2 -5.80 -17.67 -17.50
C LYS A 2 -5.71 -17.49 -15.97
N LYS A 3 -5.35 -18.54 -15.23
CA LYS A 3 -5.26 -18.50 -13.74
C LYS A 3 -4.27 -17.46 -13.22
N ILE A 4 -3.04 -17.46 -13.75
CA ILE A 4 -2.00 -16.49 -13.34
C ILE A 4 -2.44 -15.06 -13.63
N ARG A 5 -3.02 -14.83 -14.83
CA ARG A 5 -3.50 -13.50 -15.23
C ARG A 5 -4.64 -13.02 -14.33
N ILE A 6 -5.57 -13.91 -13.93
CA ILE A 6 -6.66 -13.59 -13.00
C ILE A 6 -6.11 -13.18 -11.64
N LEU A 7 -5.15 -13.94 -11.07
CA LEU A 7 -4.53 -13.60 -9.78
C LEU A 7 -3.82 -12.24 -9.83
N SER A 8 -3.03 -11.99 -10.88
CA SER A 8 -2.32 -10.73 -11.04
C SER A 8 -3.26 -9.54 -11.28
N ILE A 9 -4.37 -9.73 -12.01
CA ILE A 9 -5.40 -8.70 -12.18
C ILE A 9 -6.10 -8.43 -10.85
N LEU A 10 -6.45 -9.46 -10.08
CA LEU A 10 -7.10 -9.29 -8.78
C LEU A 10 -6.20 -8.52 -7.81
N ALA A 11 -4.92 -8.87 -7.75
CA ALA A 11 -3.94 -8.14 -6.96
C ALA A 11 -3.79 -6.69 -7.42
N PHE A 12 -3.76 -6.44 -8.73
CA PHE A 12 -3.73 -5.10 -9.30
C PHE A 12 -4.97 -4.28 -8.92
N VAL A 13 -6.16 -4.87 -9.00
CA VAL A 13 -7.42 -4.20 -8.66
C VAL A 13 -7.47 -3.85 -7.17
N ILE A 14 -7.09 -4.78 -6.28
CA ILE A 14 -7.04 -4.51 -4.84
C ILE A 14 -6.07 -3.37 -4.55
N LEU A 15 -4.87 -3.42 -5.13
CA LEU A 15 -3.85 -2.38 -4.94
C LEU A 15 -4.31 -1.03 -5.50
N ALA A 16 -5.08 -1.04 -6.59
CA ALA A 16 -5.67 0.17 -7.17
C ALA A 16 -6.71 0.77 -6.23
N PHE A 17 -7.59 -0.05 -5.63
CA PHE A 17 -8.53 0.43 -4.61
C PHE A 17 -7.81 1.01 -3.40
N THR A 18 -6.75 0.36 -2.91
CA THR A 18 -5.92 0.91 -1.82
C THR A 18 -5.30 2.25 -2.20
N PHE A 19 -4.77 2.37 -3.42
CA PHE A 19 -4.22 3.63 -3.91
C PHE A 19 -5.28 4.73 -3.98
N PHE A 20 -6.47 4.43 -4.50
CA PHE A 20 -7.58 5.40 -4.53
C PHE A 20 -8.02 5.81 -3.13
N ALA A 21 -8.11 4.88 -2.18
CA ALA A 21 -8.44 5.19 -0.79
C ALA A 21 -7.39 6.12 -0.16
N LEU A 22 -6.09 5.87 -0.42
CA LEU A 22 -5.02 6.75 0.03
C LEU A 22 -5.12 8.15 -0.59
N LEU A 23 -5.41 8.25 -1.89
CA LEU A 23 -5.61 9.55 -2.54
C LEU A 23 -6.79 10.31 -1.92
N VAL A 24 -7.94 9.64 -1.75
CA VAL A 24 -9.11 10.25 -1.11
C VAL A 24 -8.75 10.75 0.29
N SER A 25 -8.04 9.95 1.08
CA SER A 25 -7.55 10.35 2.40
C SER A 25 -6.70 11.62 2.34
N VAL A 26 -5.70 11.67 1.45
CA VAL A 26 -4.81 12.84 1.28
C VAL A 26 -5.57 14.11 0.92
N PHE A 27 -6.61 14.03 0.09
CA PHE A 27 -7.40 15.19 -0.31
C PHE A 27 -8.47 15.62 0.69
N THR A 28 -8.93 14.72 1.55
CA THR A 28 -10.07 14.99 2.44
C THR A 28 -9.65 15.25 3.88
N ILE A 29 -8.50 14.76 4.33
CA ILE A 29 -8.16 14.75 5.76
C ILE A 29 -8.06 16.14 6.39
N GLU A 30 -7.57 17.15 5.67
CA GLU A 30 -7.43 18.52 6.20
C GLU A 30 -8.78 19.16 6.56
N ASN A 31 -9.83 18.81 5.82
CA ASN A 31 -11.16 19.37 5.96
C ASN A 31 -12.14 18.39 6.62
N ASN A 32 -11.66 17.25 7.12
CA ASN A 32 -12.52 16.23 7.69
C ASN A 32 -12.80 16.55 9.17
N GLU A 33 -13.96 17.14 9.45
CA GLU A 33 -14.39 17.50 10.79
C GLU A 33 -14.45 16.30 11.75
N THR A 34 -14.77 15.10 11.25
CA THR A 34 -14.79 13.88 12.08
C THR A 34 -13.40 13.50 12.56
N VAL A 35 -12.39 13.63 11.68
CA VAL A 35 -10.98 13.37 12.05
C VAL A 35 -10.49 14.42 13.04
N ARG A 36 -10.80 15.70 12.81
CA ARG A 36 -10.47 16.78 13.75
C ARG A 36 -11.11 16.56 15.11
N ALA A 37 -12.43 16.30 15.16
CA ALA A 37 -13.14 16.03 16.42
C ALA A 37 -12.55 14.83 17.17
N GLY A 38 -12.22 13.75 16.46
CA GLY A 38 -11.57 12.59 17.08
C GLY A 38 -10.18 12.89 17.63
N LEU A 39 -9.40 13.77 16.99
CA LEU A 39 -8.08 14.19 17.49
C LEU A 39 -8.21 15.11 18.71
N VAL A 40 -9.21 15.99 18.74
CA VAL A 40 -9.54 16.80 19.91
C VAL A 40 -9.92 15.90 21.09
N ASP A 41 -10.84 14.97 20.88
CA ASP A 41 -11.25 14.01 21.91
C ASP A 41 -10.05 13.19 22.43
N LEU A 42 -9.15 12.78 21.54
CA LEU A 42 -7.93 12.05 21.91
C LEU A 42 -7.00 12.91 22.78
N TYR A 43 -6.80 14.17 22.40
CA TYR A 43 -5.95 15.10 23.15
C TYR A 43 -6.54 15.38 24.54
N GLU A 44 -7.85 15.62 24.64
CA GLU A 44 -8.52 15.90 25.91
C GLU A 44 -8.52 14.68 26.85
N GLN A 45 -8.58 13.47 26.30
CA GLN A 45 -8.62 12.23 27.09
C GLN A 45 -7.25 11.64 27.40
N ASP A 46 -6.16 12.16 26.82
CA ASP A 46 -4.82 11.61 27.07
C ASP A 46 -4.30 12.02 28.47
N PRO A 47 -4.14 11.07 29.41
CA PRO A 47 -3.71 11.38 30.77
C PRO A 47 -2.29 11.94 30.84
N LYS A 48 -1.44 11.67 29.85
CA LYS A 48 -0.09 12.25 29.76
C LYS A 48 -0.17 13.72 29.40
N VAL A 49 -0.96 14.07 28.38
CA VAL A 49 -1.18 15.46 27.96
C VAL A 49 -1.77 16.28 29.12
N GLN A 50 -2.83 15.76 29.76
CA GLN A 50 -3.44 16.45 30.91
C GLN A 50 -2.46 16.69 32.06
N ARG A 51 -1.61 15.71 32.36
CA ARG A 51 -0.56 15.86 33.37
C ARG A 51 0.48 16.92 32.98
N ASP A 52 0.89 16.94 31.72
CA ASP A 52 1.94 17.83 31.22
C ASP A 52 1.42 19.29 31.11
N ILE A 53 0.12 19.49 30.82
CA ILE A 53 -0.60 20.78 30.94
C ILE A 53 -0.66 21.23 32.41
N MET A 54 -1.07 20.34 33.33
CA MET A 54 -1.13 20.67 34.77
C MET A 54 0.23 21.01 35.36
N ALA A 55 1.30 20.38 34.86
CA ALA A 55 2.68 20.66 35.24
C ALA A 55 3.24 21.96 34.63
N GLY A 56 2.49 22.62 33.74
CA GLY A 56 2.92 23.83 33.03
C GLY A 56 4.08 23.58 32.05
N THR A 57 4.30 22.32 31.66
CA THR A 57 5.39 21.90 30.77
C THR A 57 4.96 21.79 29.32
N ASP A 58 3.67 21.71 29.05
CA ASP A 58 3.13 21.68 27.69
C ASP A 58 2.66 23.09 27.28
N SER A 59 3.18 23.56 26.14
CA SER A 59 2.85 24.87 25.57
C SER A 59 2.01 24.77 24.30
N ALA A 60 1.84 23.56 23.76
CA ALA A 60 1.11 23.36 22.52
C ALA A 60 -0.39 23.53 22.75
N THR A 61 -1.04 24.29 21.87
CA THR A 61 -2.50 24.43 21.90
C THR A 61 -3.16 23.19 21.29
N ILE A 62 -4.43 22.94 21.65
CA ILE A 62 -5.22 21.84 21.06
C ILE A 62 -5.23 21.94 19.53
N ASP A 63 -5.43 23.15 19.00
CA ASP A 63 -5.46 23.39 17.55
C ASP A 63 -4.11 23.06 16.89
N GLU A 64 -3.00 23.42 17.54
CA GLU A 64 -1.64 23.13 17.07
C GLU A 64 -1.37 21.61 17.04
N PHE A 65 -1.77 20.88 18.10
CA PHE A 65 -1.67 19.42 18.13
C PHE A 65 -2.47 18.76 17.00
N VAL A 66 -3.71 19.23 16.78
CA VAL A 66 -4.59 18.68 15.75
C VAL A 66 -4.02 18.94 14.36
N ASP A 67 -3.57 20.17 14.09
CA ASP A 67 -3.00 20.56 12.80
C ASP A 67 -1.70 19.80 12.50
N GLU A 68 -0.79 19.67 13.47
CA GLU A 68 0.43 18.87 13.33
C GLU A 68 0.12 17.40 13.09
N SER A 69 -0.82 16.83 13.83
CA SER A 69 -1.23 15.43 13.68
C SER A 69 -1.81 15.16 12.28
N ILE A 70 -2.65 16.05 11.78
CA ILE A 70 -3.20 15.99 10.42
C ILE A 70 -2.08 16.09 9.38
N GLN A 71 -1.13 17.02 9.57
CA GLN A 71 -0.01 17.20 8.66
C GLN A 71 0.90 15.96 8.61
N ILE A 72 1.19 15.35 9.75
CA ILE A 72 1.95 14.09 9.85
C ILE A 72 1.19 12.98 9.11
N PHE A 73 -0.09 12.81 9.40
CA PHE A 73 -0.89 11.77 8.76
C PHE A 73 -0.99 11.95 7.24
N LYS A 74 -1.16 13.19 6.78
CA LYS A 74 -1.14 13.54 5.35
C LYS A 74 0.21 13.20 4.72
N SER A 75 1.31 13.57 5.35
CA SER A 75 2.66 13.29 4.86
C SER A 75 2.93 11.79 4.75
N VAL A 76 2.58 11.03 5.78
CA VAL A 76 2.69 9.56 5.77
C VAL A 76 1.80 8.96 4.68
N SER A 77 0.56 9.44 4.55
CA SER A 77 -0.38 8.97 3.51
C SER A 77 0.14 9.22 2.09
N ILE A 78 0.80 10.36 1.85
CA ILE A 78 1.44 10.67 0.56
C ILE A 78 2.57 9.68 0.26
N ILE A 79 3.44 9.41 1.23
CA ILE A 79 4.54 8.44 1.07
C ILE A 79 3.97 7.06 0.72
N LEU A 80 2.96 6.61 1.47
CA LEU A 80 2.28 5.35 1.21
C LEU A 80 1.60 5.32 -0.18
N ALA A 81 0.98 6.42 -0.61
CA ALA A 81 0.36 6.53 -1.93
C ALA A 81 1.40 6.39 -3.04
N VAL A 82 2.55 7.09 -2.93
CA VAL A 82 3.65 7.00 -3.90
C VAL A 82 4.21 5.58 -3.97
N MET A 83 4.47 4.94 -2.81
CA MET A 83 4.93 3.55 -2.79
C MET A 83 3.93 2.60 -3.45
N THR A 84 2.64 2.75 -3.12
CA THR A 84 1.56 1.94 -3.70
C THR A 84 1.46 2.14 -5.21
N PHE A 85 1.63 3.38 -5.70
CA PHE A 85 1.66 3.69 -7.12
C PHE A 85 2.81 3.01 -7.86
N VAL A 86 4.02 3.04 -7.29
CA VAL A 86 5.18 2.34 -7.86
C VAL A 86 4.90 0.83 -7.96
N LEU A 87 4.31 0.24 -6.91
CA LEU A 87 3.95 -1.18 -6.93
C LEU A 87 2.88 -1.50 -7.98
N LEU A 88 1.89 -0.63 -8.17
CA LEU A 88 0.90 -0.74 -9.24
C LEU A 88 1.56 -0.79 -10.62
N LEU A 89 2.52 0.10 -10.88
CA LEU A 89 3.27 0.11 -12.14
C LEU A 89 4.05 -1.19 -12.34
N ILE A 90 4.73 -1.69 -11.30
CA ILE A 90 5.48 -2.94 -11.38
C ILE A 90 4.56 -4.12 -11.71
N ILE A 91 3.40 -4.23 -11.04
CA ILE A 91 2.42 -5.30 -11.33
C ILE A 91 1.83 -5.14 -12.73
N GLY A 92 1.54 -3.91 -13.16
CA GLY A 92 1.06 -3.61 -14.52
C GLY A 92 2.06 -4.01 -15.61
N ILE A 93 3.35 -3.71 -15.41
CA ILE A 93 4.45 -4.15 -16.28
C ILE A 93 4.54 -5.68 -16.26
N GLY A 94 4.43 -6.31 -15.09
CA GLY A 94 4.39 -7.76 -14.94
C GLY A 94 3.26 -8.41 -15.74
N LEU A 95 2.07 -7.81 -15.73
CA LEU A 95 0.89 -8.26 -16.49
C LEU A 95 1.11 -8.17 -18.00
N PHE A 96 1.72 -7.09 -18.46
CA PHE A 96 2.04 -6.89 -19.87
C PHE A 96 3.13 -7.87 -20.35
N LEU A 97 4.20 -8.03 -19.56
CA LEU A 97 5.33 -8.91 -19.89
C LEU A 97 4.98 -10.40 -19.81
N GLN A 98 3.89 -10.78 -19.16
CA GLN A 98 3.52 -12.17 -18.95
C GLN A 98 3.43 -13.01 -20.24
N ARG A 99 3.06 -12.38 -21.37
CA ARG A 99 3.00 -13.05 -22.69
C ARG A 99 4.36 -13.14 -23.39
N ARG A 100 5.23 -12.15 -23.19
CA ARG A 100 6.51 -12.00 -23.93
C ARG A 100 7.71 -12.54 -23.17
N SER A 101 7.77 -12.32 -21.86
CA SER A 101 8.79 -12.82 -20.95
C SER A 101 8.17 -13.29 -19.62
N PRO A 102 7.67 -14.54 -19.55
CA PRO A 102 7.08 -15.08 -18.34
C PRO A 102 8.07 -15.20 -17.18
N LYS A 103 9.38 -15.35 -17.43
CA LYS A 103 10.41 -15.34 -16.37
C LYS A 103 10.49 -13.98 -15.68
N THR A 104 10.61 -12.91 -16.46
CA THR A 104 10.69 -11.53 -15.93
C THR A 104 9.41 -11.17 -15.18
N SER A 105 8.25 -11.48 -15.74
CA SER A 105 6.95 -11.31 -15.07
C SER A 105 6.89 -12.05 -13.73
N GLY A 106 7.40 -13.30 -13.68
CA GLY A 106 7.49 -14.08 -12.45
C GLY A 106 8.35 -13.43 -11.37
N ILE A 107 9.53 -12.92 -11.73
CA ILE A 107 10.43 -12.20 -10.81
C ILE A 107 9.72 -10.97 -10.23
N LEU A 108 9.11 -10.15 -11.09
CA LEU A 108 8.41 -8.94 -10.64
C LEU A 108 7.31 -9.27 -9.62
N TYR A 109 6.49 -10.29 -9.88
CA TYR A 109 5.44 -10.68 -8.92
C TYR A 109 6.01 -11.21 -7.60
N VAL A 110 7.09 -12.01 -7.62
CA VAL A 110 7.69 -12.50 -6.37
C VAL A 110 8.29 -11.33 -5.58
N VAL A 111 9.06 -10.46 -6.23
CA VAL A 111 9.69 -9.30 -5.56
C VAL A 111 8.62 -8.38 -4.98
N THR A 112 7.58 -8.05 -5.74
CA THR A 112 6.47 -7.24 -5.22
C THR A 112 5.71 -7.94 -4.11
N GLY A 113 5.53 -9.26 -4.20
CA GLY A 113 4.96 -10.07 -3.13
C GLY A 113 5.77 -9.98 -1.83
N VAL A 114 7.10 -10.05 -1.92
CA VAL A 114 8.00 -9.92 -0.75
C VAL A 114 7.91 -8.53 -0.14
N ILE A 115 7.96 -7.48 -0.98
CA ILE A 115 7.86 -6.08 -0.50
C ILE A 115 6.51 -5.83 0.21
N THR A 116 5.46 -6.53 -0.21
CA THR A 116 4.09 -6.35 0.32
C THR A 116 3.74 -7.32 1.46
N LEU A 117 4.74 -8.02 2.03
CA LEU A 117 4.52 -9.04 3.07
C LEU A 117 3.71 -8.55 4.28
N LEU A 118 3.89 -7.28 4.65
CA LEU A 118 3.16 -6.67 5.77
C LEU A 118 1.64 -6.59 5.54
N SER A 119 1.16 -6.62 4.28
CA SER A 119 -0.28 -6.54 3.97
C SER A 119 -1.00 -7.88 3.97
N VAL A 120 -0.28 -9.02 4.10
CA VAL A 120 -0.74 -10.43 4.10
C VAL A 120 -1.54 -10.89 2.86
N ILE A 121 -2.47 -10.10 2.34
CA ILE A 121 -3.33 -10.42 1.19
C ILE A 121 -2.54 -10.39 -0.12
N LEU A 122 -1.75 -9.32 -0.35
CA LEU A 122 -0.95 -9.18 -1.57
C LEU A 122 0.11 -10.28 -1.77
N PRO A 123 0.91 -10.69 -0.77
CA PRO A 123 1.89 -11.77 -0.94
C PRO A 123 1.21 -13.11 -1.28
N VAL A 124 0.06 -13.41 -0.69
CA VAL A 124 -0.71 -14.64 -0.98
C VAL A 124 -1.20 -14.68 -2.43
N LEU A 125 -1.43 -13.54 -3.06
CA LEU A 125 -1.84 -13.47 -4.47
C LEU A 125 -0.63 -13.44 -5.42
N LEU A 126 0.40 -12.65 -5.10
CA LEU A 126 1.52 -12.36 -5.99
C LEU A 126 2.60 -13.45 -6.00
N ILE A 127 2.91 -14.06 -4.85
CA ILE A 127 3.94 -15.10 -4.77
C ILE A 127 3.53 -16.35 -5.57
N PRO A 128 2.30 -16.89 -5.43
CA PRO A 128 1.86 -18.01 -6.26
C PRO A 128 1.80 -17.66 -7.75
N ALA A 129 1.37 -16.44 -8.10
CA ALA A 129 1.37 -15.97 -9.48
C ALA A 129 2.80 -15.94 -10.06
N GLY A 130 3.78 -15.50 -9.27
CA GLY A 130 5.20 -15.55 -9.61
C GLY A 130 5.71 -16.97 -9.84
N VAL A 131 5.48 -17.88 -8.90
CA VAL A 131 5.89 -19.30 -9.00
C VAL A 131 5.28 -19.98 -10.23
N MET A 132 4.00 -19.73 -10.52
CA MET A 132 3.35 -20.29 -11.71
C MET A 132 3.93 -19.73 -13.01
N SER A 133 4.33 -18.46 -13.04
CA SER A 133 4.99 -17.85 -14.21
C SER A 133 6.36 -18.49 -14.51
N PHE A 134 7.14 -18.84 -13.48
CA PHE A 134 8.40 -19.58 -13.67
C PHE A 134 8.19 -20.98 -14.24
N ARG A 135 7.19 -21.72 -13.74
CA ARG A 135 6.84 -23.06 -14.27
C ARG A 135 6.44 -22.99 -15.75
N GLN A 136 5.71 -21.94 -16.15
CA GLN A 136 5.33 -21.74 -17.53
C GLN A 136 6.54 -21.47 -18.44
N ALA A 137 7.49 -20.65 -17.99
CA ALA A 137 8.71 -20.38 -18.74
C ALA A 137 9.56 -21.64 -18.97
N LYS A 138 9.63 -22.53 -17.97
CA LYS A 138 10.33 -23.83 -18.09
C LYS A 138 9.68 -24.71 -19.16
N ASN A 139 8.36 -24.81 -19.16
CA ASN A 139 7.61 -25.63 -20.13
C ASN A 139 7.72 -25.09 -21.56
N GLN A 140 7.82 -23.76 -21.74
CA GLN A 140 8.07 -23.17 -23.05
C GLN A 140 9.48 -23.51 -23.56
N SER A 141 10.50 -23.46 -22.70
CA SER A 141 11.87 -23.81 -23.07
C SER A 141 12.03 -25.29 -23.49
N GLN A 142 11.27 -26.22 -22.89
CA GLN A 142 11.33 -27.63 -23.27
C GLN A 142 10.68 -27.92 -24.62
N LYS A 143 9.67 -27.14 -25.05
CA LYS A 143 9.03 -27.28 -26.37
C LYS A 143 9.91 -26.87 -27.55
N PHE A 144 10.97 -26.10 -27.32
CA PHE A 144 11.89 -25.64 -28.37
C PHE A 144 13.17 -26.48 -28.46
N ASN A 145 13.43 -27.36 -27.49
CA ASN A 145 14.65 -28.18 -27.39
C ASN A 145 14.36 -29.69 -27.50
N GLY A 146 13.16 -30.09 -27.92
CA GLY A 146 12.74 -31.49 -28.08
C GLY A 146 12.14 -31.74 -29.45
#